data_AF-A0A538AGN1-F1
#
_entry.id   AF-A0A538AGN1-F1
#
_cell.length_a   1.000
_cell.length_b   1.000
_cell.length_c   1.000
_cell.angle_alpha   90.00
_cell.angle_beta   90.00
_cell.angle_gamma   90.00
#
_symmetry.space_group_name_H-M   'P 1'
#
loop_
_entity.id
_entity.type
_entity.pdbx_description
1 polymer ?
#
loop_
_entity_poly.entity_id
_entity_poly.type
_entity_poly.pdbx_seq_one_letter_code
_entity_poly.pdbx_strand_id
1 'polypeptide(L)' 'MSAANESISFEQHIQPLFREGDRQSMKWAFDLWSHDDVARNSDAILERLRNGTMPCDGAWSDEQIAVFQDWVEAGTPA' A
#
# COMPACT_ATOMS: atom_id res chain seq x y z
N MET A 1 24.25 1.66 -5.87
CA MET A 1 23.18 0.65 -5.70
C MET A 1 23.34 0.02 -4.33
N SER A 2 22.20 -0.40 -3.74
CA SER A 2 22.03 -1.02 -2.42
C SER A 2 21.65 -0.07 -1.28
N ALA A 3 20.36 0.27 -1.22
CA ALA A 3 19.66 0.38 0.06
C ALA A 3 18.93 -0.94 0.31
N ALA A 4 19.68 -2.05 0.34
CA ALA A 4 19.21 -3.31 0.88
C ALA A 4 19.67 -3.33 2.34
N ASN A 5 18.76 -3.09 3.29
CA ASN A 5 18.79 -3.64 4.67
C ASN A 5 17.83 -2.99 5.67
N GLU A 6 16.88 -2.16 5.27
CA GLU A 6 15.65 -2.04 6.05
C GLU A 6 14.65 -2.97 5.38
N SER A 7 14.33 -4.07 6.07
CA SER A 7 13.29 -4.99 5.61
C SER A 7 12.01 -4.18 5.44
N ILE A 8 11.54 -4.04 4.19
CA ILE A 8 10.25 -3.41 3.93
C ILE A 8 9.19 -4.13 4.76
N SER A 9 8.33 -3.38 5.42
CA SER A 9 7.35 -3.87 6.39
C SER A 9 6.07 -3.07 6.27
N PHE A 10 4.94 -3.71 6.58
CA PHE A 10 3.66 -3.07 6.43
C PHE A 10 3.52 -1.87 7.37
N GLU A 11 3.80 -2.05 8.65
CA GLU A 11 3.57 -1.01 9.67
C GLU A 11 4.41 0.25 9.44
N GLN A 12 5.65 0.10 8.97
CA GLN A 12 6.57 1.23 8.83
C GLN A 12 6.53 1.87 7.44
N HIS A 13 6.27 1.08 6.39
CA HIS A 13 6.44 1.54 5.01
C HIS A 13 5.14 1.63 4.22
N ILE A 14 4.11 0.84 4.57
CA ILE A 14 2.88 0.74 3.79
C ILE A 14 1.70 1.42 4.48
N GLN A 15 1.49 1.13 5.76
CA GLN A 15 0.41 1.69 6.55
C GLN A 15 0.41 3.24 6.54
N PRO A 16 1.56 3.94 6.69
CA PRO A 16 1.57 5.41 6.70
C PRO A 16 1.26 6.04 5.34
N LEU A 17 1.35 5.29 4.24
CA LEU A 17 0.99 5.78 2.90
C LEU A 17 -0.53 5.89 2.73
N PHE A 18 -1.29 5.05 3.43
CA PHE A 18 -2.74 5.13 3.49
C PHE A 18 -3.17 6.20 4.49
N ARG A 19 -3.71 7.31 3.98
CA ARG A 19 -4.19 8.41 4.82
C ARG A 19 -5.48 7.99 5.51
N GLU A 20 -5.84 8.69 6.59
CA GLU A 20 -7.08 8.42 7.30
C GLU A 20 -8.31 8.50 6.38
N GLY A 21 -8.35 9.49 5.48
CA GLY A 21 -9.43 9.63 4.49
C GLY A 21 -9.55 8.43 3.54
N ASP A 22 -8.42 7.85 3.14
CA ASP A 22 -8.38 6.67 2.28
C ASP A 22 -8.97 5.46 3.02
N ARG A 23 -8.54 5.27 4.27
CA ARG A 23 -9.07 4.24 5.15
C ARG A 23 -10.57 4.38 5.32
N GLN A 24 -11.07 5.55 5.69
CA GLN A 24 -12.51 5.76 5.89
C GLN A 24 -13.31 5.50 4.60
N SER A 25 -12.77 5.88 3.45
CA SER A 25 -13.39 5.66 2.14
C SER A 25 -13.46 4.17 1.75
N MET A 26 -12.55 3.35 2.27
CA MET A 26 -12.44 1.92 1.96
C MET A 26 -13.00 1.00 3.06
N LYS A 27 -13.29 1.52 4.25
CA LYS A 27 -13.77 0.76 5.42
C LYS A 27 -15.00 -0.12 5.18
N TRP A 28 -15.79 0.16 4.14
CA TRP A 28 -16.93 -0.66 3.73
C TRP A 28 -16.53 -1.95 2.99
N ALA A 29 -15.32 -2.00 2.41
CA ALA A 29 -14.78 -3.15 1.70
C ALA A 29 -13.76 -3.91 2.56
N PHE A 30 -12.74 -3.22 3.08
CA PHE A 30 -11.71 -3.78 3.96
C PHE A 30 -10.91 -2.67 4.68
N ASP A 31 -10.08 -3.00 5.65
CA ASP A 31 -9.28 -2.02 6.39
C ASP A 31 -7.89 -1.80 5.76
N LEU A 32 -7.63 -0.61 5.22
CA LEU A 32 -6.32 -0.22 4.68
C LEU A 32 -5.19 -0.14 5.74
N TRP A 33 -5.53 -0.20 7.03
CA TRP A 33 -4.54 -0.34 8.12
C TRP A 33 -4.49 -1.74 8.72
N SER A 34 -5.17 -2.72 8.11
CA SER A 34 -5.02 -4.14 8.45
C SER A 34 -4.04 -4.77 7.46
N HIS A 35 -2.92 -5.25 7.98
CA HIS A 35 -1.94 -6.01 7.19
C HIS A 35 -2.63 -7.13 6.40
N ASP A 36 -3.45 -7.94 7.06
CA ASP A 36 -4.09 -9.09 6.44
C ASP A 36 -5.03 -8.69 5.30
N ASP A 37 -5.77 -7.60 5.47
CA ASP A 37 -6.67 -7.11 4.43
C ASP A 37 -5.90 -6.54 3.25
N VAL A 38 -4.86 -5.75 3.50
CA VAL A 38 -4.04 -5.16 2.43
C VAL A 38 -3.24 -6.24 1.70
N ALA A 39 -2.68 -7.22 2.41
CA ALA A 39 -1.94 -8.34 1.82
C ALA A 39 -2.83 -9.22 0.95
N ARG A 40 -4.07 -9.51 1.38
CA ARG A 40 -5.05 -10.29 0.60
C ARG A 40 -5.52 -9.58 -0.67
N ASN A 41 -5.50 -8.24 -0.67
CA ASN A 41 -5.99 -7.41 -1.78
C ASN A 41 -4.86 -6.70 -2.54
N SER A 42 -3.61 -7.08 -2.31
CA SER A 42 -2.41 -6.36 -2.75
C SER A 42 -2.38 -6.10 -4.26
N ASP A 43 -2.64 -7.13 -5.07
CA ASP A 43 -2.67 -7.02 -6.53
C ASP A 43 -3.73 -6.01 -7.02
N ALA A 44 -4.94 -6.09 -6.47
CA ALA A 44 -6.04 -5.20 -6.84
C ALA A 44 -5.79 -3.74 -6.39
N ILE A 45 -5.15 -3.56 -5.23
CA ILE A 45 -4.73 -2.24 -4.75
C ILE A 45 -3.66 -1.68 -5.67
N LEU A 46 -2.61 -2.46 -5.98
CA LEU A 46 -1.51 -2.02 -6.85
C LEU A 46 -2.00 -1.62 -8.24
N GLU A 47 -2.94 -2.37 -8.82
CA GLU A 47 -3.58 -2.00 -10.10
C GLU A 47 -4.29 -0.63 -10.01
N ARG A 48 -5.09 -0.42 -8.97
CA ARG A 48 -5.83 0.85 -8.79
C ARG A 48 -4.93 2.04 -8.52
N LEU A 49 -3.84 1.81 -7.77
CA LEU A 49 -2.79 2.81 -7.51
C LEU A 49 -2.11 3.22 -8.81
N ARG A 50 -1.69 2.26 -9.64
CA ARG A 50 -1.08 2.52 -10.97
C ARG A 50 -2.03 3.24 -11.92
N ASN A 51 -3.32 2.92 -11.86
CA ASN A 51 -4.35 3.59 -12.65
C ASN A 51 -4.70 4.99 -12.10
N GLY A 52 -4.19 5.39 -10.94
CA GLY A 52 -4.50 6.68 -10.29
C GLY A 52 -5.95 6.80 -9.83
N THR A 53 -6.69 5.70 -9.78
CA THR A 53 -8.12 5.66 -9.39
C THR A 53 -8.31 5.51 -7.89
N MET A 54 -7.25 5.09 -7.20
CA MET A 54 -7.12 5.16 -5.75
C MET A 54 -5.76 5.77 -5.40
N PRO A 55 -5.65 6.43 -4.24
CA PRO A 55 -6.71 6.70 -3.27
C PRO A 55 -7.71 7.81 -3.66
N CYS A 56 -8.88 7.85 -3.01
CA CYS A 56 -9.93 8.85 -3.26
C CYS A 56 -9.52 10.29 -2.93
N ASP A 57 -8.55 10.48 -2.03
CA ASP A 57 -8.06 11.80 -1.59
C ASP A 57 -6.81 12.28 -2.37
N GLY A 58 -6.53 11.63 -3.51
CA GLY A 58 -5.46 12.00 -4.44
C GLY A 58 -4.51 10.85 -4.72
N ALA A 59 -4.11 10.72 -5.99
CA ALA A 59 -3.22 9.66 -6.46
C ALA A 59 -1.87 9.70 -5.73
N TRP A 60 -1.29 8.51 -5.52
CA TRP A 60 0.06 8.35 -5.02
C TRP A 60 1.10 8.77 -6.07
N SER A 61 2.28 9.21 -5.60
CA SER A 61 3.42 9.41 -6.50
C SER A 61 3.98 8.07 -6.96
N ASP A 62 4.71 8.08 -8.09
CA ASP A 62 5.37 6.88 -8.62
C ASP A 62 6.31 6.22 -7.59
N GLU A 63 6.96 7.02 -6.73
CA GLU A 63 7.81 6.53 -5.65
C GLU A 63 7.01 5.76 -4.58
N GLN A 64 5.84 6.25 -4.20
CA GLN A 64 4.96 5.56 -3.24
C GLN A 64 4.41 4.25 -3.83
N ILE A 65 4.07 4.26 -5.12
CA ILE A 65 3.62 3.06 -5.84
C ILE A 65 4.75 2.03 -5.91
N ALA A 66 6.00 2.48 -6.17
CA ALA A 66 7.17 1.60 -6.18
C ALA A 66 7.40 0.94 -4.81
N VAL A 67 7.28 1.69 -3.71
CA VAL A 67 7.38 1.12 -2.34
C VAL A 67 6.32 0.04 -2.11
N PHE A 68 5.07 0.27 -2.52
CA PHE A 68 4.03 -0.74 -2.39
C PHE A 68 4.31 -1.97 -3.27
N GLN A 69 4.77 -1.76 -4.49
CA GLN A 69 5.16 -2.85 -5.38
C GLN A 69 6.29 -3.69 -4.77
N ASP A 70 7.34 -3.06 -4.25
CA ASP A 70 8.47 -3.76 -3.61
C ASP A 70 7.99 -4.60 -2.42
N TRP A 71 7.02 -4.10 -1.64
CA TRP A 71 6.43 -4.84 -0.53
C TRP A 71 5.63 -6.07 -0.98
N VAL A 72 4.88 -5.94 -2.08
CA VAL A 72 4.15 -7.07 -2.68
C VAL A 72 5.13 -8.11 -3.24
N GLU A 73 6.17 -7.67 -3.94
CA GLU A 73 7.22 -8.55 -4.49
C GLU A 73 8.03 -9.26 -3.39
N ALA A 74 8.19 -8.62 -2.23
CA ALA A 74 8.81 -9.21 -1.04
C ALA A 74 7.92 -10.25 -0.32
N GLY A 75 6.69 -10.49 -0.79
CA GLY A 75 5.76 -11.46 -0.20
C GLY A 75 4.96 -10.92 0.97
N THR A 76 4.66 -9.61 0.96
CA THR A 76 3.83 -8.91 1.95
C THR A 76 4.28 -9.16 3.41
N PRO A 77 5.52 -8.78 3.77
CA PRO A 77 5.99 -8.88 5.16
C PRO A 77 5.22 -7.92 6.09
N ALA A 78 4.91 -8.39 7.29
CA ALA A 78 4.28 -7.58 8.35
C ALA A 78 5.19 -6.43 8.80
#